data_AF-A0AAW9BD48-F1
#
_entry.id   AF-A0AAW9BD48-F1
#
_cell.length_a   1.000
_cell.length_b   1.000
_cell.length_c   1.000
_cell.angle_alpha   90.00
_cell.angle_beta   90.00
_cell.angle_gamma   90.00
#
_symmetry.space_group_name_H-M   'P 1'
#
loop_
_entity.id
_entity.type
_entity.pdbx_description
1 polymer ?
#
loop_
_entity_poly.entity_id
_entity_poly.type
_entity_poly.pdbx_seq_one_letter_code
_entity_poly.pdbx_strand_id
1 'polypeptide(L)'
;MSNLADKVAKLHAPMDKTLLRVLSLILGFMHVGLVMWDPEAYHQAIGGFNSIIAPALIWSVCSSMVYGVGFKPRNWYWQVLFSPYFSLAILIYLTALYFI
;
A
#
# COMPACT_ATOMS: atom_id res chain seq x y z
N MET A 1 21.79 15.01 -6.47
CA MET A 1 20.46 14.60 -5.95
C MET A 1 19.46 15.62 -6.49
N SER A 2 18.35 15.18 -7.10
CA SER A 2 17.32 16.11 -7.57
C SER A 2 16.68 16.80 -6.36
N ASN A 3 16.58 18.14 -6.38
CA ASN A 3 15.93 18.93 -5.32
C ASN A 3 14.51 18.41 -4.98
N LEU A 4 13.82 17.85 -5.96
CA LEU A 4 12.47 17.29 -5.79
C LEU A 4 12.47 15.98 -5.00
N ALA A 5 13.46 15.12 -5.18
CA ALA A 5 13.55 13.86 -4.45
C ALA A 5 13.75 14.10 -2.94
N ASP A 6 14.52 15.12 -2.58
CA ASP A 6 14.73 15.50 -1.18
C ASP A 6 13.46 16.11 -0.54
N LYS A 7 12.68 16.88 -1.32
CA LYS A 7 11.39 17.41 -0.87
C LYS A 7 10.36 16.30 -0.61
N VAL A 8 10.25 15.34 -1.52
CA VAL A 8 9.35 14.20 -1.37
C VAL A 8 9.79 13.31 -0.20
N ALA A 9 11.09 13.09 -0.02
CA ALA A 9 11.61 12.37 1.14
C ALA A 9 11.27 13.06 2.47
N LYS A 10 11.33 14.40 2.54
CA LYS A 10 10.90 15.17 3.71
C LYS A 10 9.40 15.03 3.98
N LEU A 11 8.58 15.01 2.93
CA LEU A 11 7.14 14.79 3.04
C LEU A 11 6.82 13.39 3.58
N HIS A 12 7.62 12.38 3.23
CA HIS A 12 7.47 11.01 3.76
C HIS A 12 8.10 10.78 5.15
N ALA A 13 8.89 11.71 5.67
CA ALA A 13 9.55 11.59 6.98
C ALA A 13 8.61 11.23 8.16
N PRO A 14 7.40 11.81 8.32
CA PRO A 14 6.48 11.40 9.39
C PRO A 14 6.02 9.94 9.27
N MET A 15 6.00 9.39 8.06
CA MET A 15 5.64 8.00 7.80
C MET A 15 6.81 7.03 8.05
N ASP A 16 8.02 7.50 8.29
CA ASP A 16 9.20 6.65 8.52
C ASP A 16 9.25 6.14 9.98
N LYS A 17 8.19 5.41 10.38
CA LYS A 17 8.05 4.79 11.70
C LYS A 17 7.99 3.27 11.53
N THR A 18 8.80 2.55 12.29
CA THR A 18 8.86 1.08 12.25
C THR A 18 7.49 0.45 12.47
N LEU A 19 6.69 0.99 13.39
CA LEU A 19 5.33 0.51 13.64
C LEU A 19 4.45 0.58 12.39
N LEU A 20 4.40 1.73 11.71
CA LEU A 20 3.58 1.93 10.52
C LEU A 20 4.03 1.04 9.35
N ARG A 21 5.34 0.82 9.23
CA ARG A 21 5.91 -0.12 8.24
C ARG A 21 5.46 -1.55 8.47
N VAL A 22 5.58 -2.03 9.71
CA VAL A 22 5.17 -3.39 10.08
C VAL A 22 3.65 -3.55 9.88
N LEU A 23 2.85 -2.57 10.29
CA LEU A 23 1.41 -2.58 10.07
C LEU A 23 1.06 -2.64 8.57
N SER A 24 1.74 -1.85 7.74
CA SER A 24 1.55 -1.88 6.29
C SER A 24 1.86 -3.25 5.70
N LEU A 25 2.93 -3.92 6.15
CA LEU A 25 3.26 -5.28 5.71
C LEU A 25 2.21 -6.30 6.14
N ILE A 26 1.78 -6.25 7.40
CA ILE A 26 0.75 -7.16 7.92
C ILE A 26 -0.54 -7.01 7.09
N LEU A 27 -0.99 -5.78 6.85
CA LEU A 27 -2.17 -5.53 6.02
C LEU A 27 -1.96 -6.00 4.57
N GLY A 28 -0.80 -5.72 3.98
CA GLY A 28 -0.48 -6.18 2.63
C GLY A 28 -0.55 -7.70 2.50
N PHE A 29 0.07 -8.43 3.43
CA PHE A 29 0.03 -9.90 3.45
C PHE A 29 -1.35 -10.45 3.78
N MET A 30 -2.11 -9.79 4.67
CA MET A 30 -3.49 -10.15 4.95
C MET A 30 -4.33 -10.11 3.67
N HIS A 31 -4.29 -9.02 2.91
CA HIS A 31 -5.05 -8.89 1.67
C HIS A 31 -4.60 -9.89 0.60
N VAL A 32 -3.30 -10.13 0.46
CA VAL A 32 -2.80 -11.18 -0.45
C VAL A 32 -3.29 -12.57 -0.01
N GLY A 33 -3.22 -12.86 1.29
CA GLY A 33 -3.70 -14.12 1.86
C GLY A 33 -5.19 -14.32 1.61
N LEU A 34 -6.02 -13.30 1.82
CA LEU A 34 -7.46 -13.36 1.56
C LEU A 34 -7.77 -13.63 0.09
N VAL A 35 -7.10 -12.93 -0.83
CA VAL A 35 -7.25 -13.14 -2.28
C VAL A 35 -6.83 -14.54 -2.70
N MET A 36 -5.72 -15.05 -2.16
CA MET A 36 -5.19 -16.37 -2.51
C MET A 36 -5.96 -17.53 -1.86
N TRP A 37 -6.57 -17.31 -0.70
CA TRP A 37 -7.30 -18.34 0.04
C TRP A 37 -8.69 -18.60 -0.57
N ASP A 38 -9.48 -17.54 -0.75
CA ASP A 38 -10.80 -17.62 -1.38
C ASP A 38 -11.07 -16.32 -2.17
N PRO A 39 -10.73 -16.31 -3.47
CA PRO A 39 -10.85 -15.10 -4.29
C PRO A 39 -12.30 -14.69 -4.50
N GLU A 40 -13.27 -15.62 -4.49
CA GLU A 40 -14.67 -15.30 -4.70
C GLU A 40 -15.26 -14.64 -3.45
N ALA A 41 -15.01 -15.21 -2.27
CA ALA A 41 -15.43 -14.60 -1.01
C ALA A 41 -14.85 -13.19 -0.84
N TYR A 42 -13.56 -13.01 -1.15
CA TYR A 42 -12.92 -11.71 -1.04
C TYR A 42 -13.41 -10.72 -2.11
N HIS A 43 -13.68 -11.17 -3.34
CA HIS A 43 -14.31 -10.36 -4.39
C HIS A 43 -15.64 -9.77 -3.90
N GLN A 44 -16.51 -10.60 -3.34
CA GLN A 44 -17.82 -10.16 -2.86
C GLN A 44 -17.70 -9.17 -1.69
N ALA A 45 -16.78 -9.42 -0.75
CA ALA A 45 -16.58 -8.59 0.44
C ALA A 45 -16.12 -7.15 0.12
N ILE A 46 -15.30 -6.96 -0.92
CA ILE A 46 -14.76 -5.63 -1.27
C ILE A 46 -15.62 -4.87 -2.30
N GLY A 47 -16.80 -5.36 -2.66
CA GLY A 47 -17.66 -4.76 -3.69
C GLY A 47 -17.21 -5.05 -5.13
N GLY A 48 -16.45 -6.14 -5.32
CA GLY A 48 -16.04 -6.68 -6.60
C GLY A 48 -14.71 -6.15 -7.14
N PHE A 49 -14.00 -7.03 -7.85
CA PHE A 49 -12.81 -6.68 -8.64
C PHE A 49 -13.19 -5.92 -9.91
N ASN A 50 -13.48 -4.63 -9.78
CA ASN A 50 -13.66 -3.74 -10.91
C ASN A 50 -12.32 -3.16 -11.40
N SER A 51 -12.37 -2.39 -12.50
CA SER A 51 -11.21 -1.76 -13.13
C SER A 51 -10.45 -0.75 -12.25
N ILE A 52 -10.98 -0.42 -11.05
CA ILE A 52 -10.35 0.49 -10.09
C ILE A 52 -9.79 -0.30 -8.91
N ILE A 53 -10.60 -1.17 -8.30
CA ILE A 53 -10.24 -1.92 -7.08
C ILE A 53 -9.09 -2.89 -7.34
N ALA A 54 -9.11 -3.61 -8.46
CA ALA A 54 -8.06 -4.58 -8.75
C ALA A 54 -6.67 -3.92 -8.94
N PRO A 55 -6.51 -2.88 -9.79
CA PRO A 55 -5.25 -2.14 -9.87
C PRO A 55 -4.86 -1.46 -8.55
N ALA A 56 -5.83 -0.91 -7.80
CA ALA A 56 -5.56 -0.27 -6.52
C ALA A 56 -5.01 -1.28 -5.50
N LEU A 57 -5.61 -2.47 -5.41
CA LEU A 57 -5.12 -3.55 -4.55
C LEU A 57 -3.68 -3.92 -4.90
N ILE A 58 -3.40 -4.23 -6.17
CA ILE A 58 -2.05 -4.59 -6.64
C ILE A 58 -1.06 -3.47 -6.28
N TRP A 59 -1.42 -2.22 -6.60
CA TRP A 59 -0.56 -1.08 -6.35
C TRP A 59 -0.30 -0.89 -4.85
N SER A 60 -1.32 -1.06 -4.00
CA SER A 60 -1.21 -0.91 -2.55
C SER A 60 -0.34 -1.98 -1.90
N VAL A 61 -0.44 -3.23 -2.36
CA VAL A 61 0.35 -4.38 -1.90
C VAL A 61 1.81 -4.21 -2.30
N CYS A 62 2.08 -3.87 -3.57
CA CYS A 62 3.45 -3.61 -4.03
C CYS A 62 4.08 -2.42 -3.27
N SER A 63 3.32 -1.33 -3.08
CA SER A 63 3.78 -0.16 -2.34
C SER A 63 4.03 -0.48 -0.86
N SER A 64 3.19 -1.34 -0.26
CA SER A 64 3.37 -1.83 1.11
C SER A 64 4.68 -2.59 1.26
N MET A 65 5.02 -3.47 0.31
CA MET A 65 6.29 -4.20 0.35
C MET A 65 7.48 -3.24 0.32
N VAL A 66 7.48 -2.26 -0.60
CA VAL A 66 8.55 -1.26 -0.72
C VAL A 66 8.70 -0.42 0.54
N TYR A 67 7.60 0.10 1.05
CA TYR A 67 7.58 0.93 2.27
C TYR A 67 7.93 0.14 3.52
N GLY A 68 7.38 -1.07 3.64
CA GLY A 68 7.46 -1.96 4.78
C GLY A 68 8.86 -2.48 5.08
N VAL A 69 9.58 -2.93 4.05
CA VAL A 69 11.00 -3.33 4.18
C VAL A 69 11.93 -2.14 4.41
N GLY A 70 11.39 -0.94 4.22
CA GLY A 70 12.08 0.31 4.46
C GLY A 70 12.99 0.81 3.36
N PHE A 71 12.74 0.32 2.14
CA PHE A 71 13.44 0.79 0.96
C PHE A 71 13.07 2.25 0.66
N LYS A 72 14.08 3.10 0.43
CA LYS A 72 13.90 4.50 0.03
C LYS A 72 14.33 4.70 -1.42
N PRO A 73 13.40 4.85 -2.37
CA PRO A 73 13.75 5.03 -3.78
C PRO A 73 14.58 6.30 -4.01
N ARG A 74 15.61 6.23 -4.84
CA ARG A 74 16.50 7.37 -5.13
C ARG A 74 15.79 8.50 -5.89
N ASN A 75 14.91 8.15 -6.83
CA ASN A 75 14.29 9.12 -7.73
C ASN A 75 12.88 9.49 -7.29
N TRP A 76 12.51 10.76 -7.46
CA TRP A 76 11.24 11.33 -6.96
C TRP A 76 10.00 10.59 -7.48
N TYR A 77 10.01 10.17 -8.75
CA TYR A 77 8.86 9.50 -9.37
C TYR A 77 8.57 8.14 -8.72
N TRP A 78 9.61 7.40 -8.34
CA TRP A 78 9.45 6.15 -7.59
C TRP A 78 9.01 6.38 -6.14
N GLN A 79 9.43 7.49 -5.51
CA GLN A 79 8.96 7.84 -4.17
C GLN A 79 7.46 8.19 -4.18
N VAL A 80 6.98 8.84 -5.24
CA VAL A 80 5.54 9.14 -5.40
C VAL A 80 4.75 7.88 -5.72
N LEU A 81 5.23 7.07 -6.67
CA LEU A 81 4.53 5.84 -7.06
C LEU A 81 4.41 4.87 -5.89
N PHE A 82 5.48 4.64 -5.13
CA PHE A 82 5.47 3.75 -3.96
C PHE A 82 5.33 4.52 -2.65
N SER A 83 4.50 5.57 -2.65
CA SER A 83 4.31 6.39 -1.46
C SER A 83 3.58 5.60 -0.36
N PRO A 84 4.00 5.73 0.91
CA PRO A 84 3.30 5.13 2.05
C PRO A 84 1.85 5.61 2.18
N TYR A 85 1.54 6.81 1.69
CA TYR A 85 0.19 7.35 1.74
C TYR A 85 -0.77 6.57 0.84
N PHE A 86 -0.37 6.27 -0.40
CA PHE A 86 -1.20 5.47 -1.31
C PHE A 86 -1.38 4.05 -0.78
N SER A 87 -0.29 3.43 -0.32
CA SER A 87 -0.34 2.08 0.24
C SER A 87 -1.31 1.98 1.40
N LEU A 88 -1.12 2.78 2.45
CA LEU A 88 -1.93 2.69 3.67
C LEU A 88 -3.37 3.14 3.43
N ALA A 89 -3.61 4.20 2.65
CA ALA A 89 -4.97 4.65 2.37
C ALA A 89 -5.80 3.56 1.67
N ILE A 90 -5.23 2.91 0.65
CA ILE A 90 -5.94 1.85 -0.08
C ILE A 90 -6.09 0.60 0.79
N LEU A 91 -5.05 0.17 1.51
CA LEU A 91 -5.14 -1.00 2.40
C LEU A 91 -6.18 -0.80 3.50
N ILE A 92 -6.19 0.36 4.16
CA ILE A 92 -7.19 0.70 5.19
C ILE A 92 -8.60 0.72 4.59
N TYR A 93 -8.76 1.30 3.40
CA TYR A 93 -10.05 1.32 2.71
C TYR A 93 -10.56 -0.09 2.40
N LEU A 94 -9.72 -0.96 1.83
CA LEU A 94 -10.09 -2.35 1.55
C LEU A 94 -10.34 -3.15 2.82
N THR A 95 -9.58 -2.90 3.88
CA THR A 95 -9.81 -3.50 5.19
C THR A 95 -11.18 -3.09 5.74
N ALA A 96 -11.53 -1.80 5.65
CA ALA A 96 -12.83 -1.31 6.09
C ALA A 96 -13.97 -1.97 5.30
N LEU A 97 -13.86 -2.07 3.98
CA LEU A 97 -14.86 -2.77 3.16
C LEU A 97 -15.01 -4.25 3.53
N TYR A 98 -13.91 -4.93 3.84
CA TYR A 98 -13.94 -6.35 4.19
C TYR A 98 -14.66 -6.64 5.52
N PHE A 99 -14.63 -5.69 6.46
CA PHE A 99 -15.19 -5.87 7.81
C PHE A 99 -16.57 -5.24 8.04
N ILE A 100 -17.04 -4.39 7.13
CA ILE A 100 -18.37 -3.73 7.19
C ILE A 100 -19.39 -4.59 6.45
#